data_AF-A0A1N7DYV9-F1
#
_entry.id   AF-A0A1N7DYV9-F1
#
_cell.length_a   1.000
_cell.length_b   1.000
_cell.length_c   1.000
_cell.angle_alpha   90.00
_cell.angle_beta   90.00
_cell.angle_gamma   90.00
#
_symmetry.space_group_name_H-M   'P 1'
#
loop_
_entity.id
_entity.type
_entity.pdbx_description
1 polymer ?
#
loop_
_entity_poly.entity_id
_entity_poly.type
_entity_poly.pdbx_seq_one_letter_code
_entity_poly.pdbx_strand_id
1 'polypeptide(L)' 'MDYDYESHELLQDAVDEGMIDEKSAACGVAKQCFDQGYDSLSPAQKAVYDLQVVPHLKKIAERREIEDRMRGMPD' A
#
# COMPACT_ATOMS: atom_id res chain seq x y z
N MET A 1 -4.44 -11.18 -13.80
CA MET A 1 -3.08 -10.88 -13.31
C MET A 1 -3.17 -9.44 -12.83
N ASP A 2 -3.76 -9.24 -11.65
CA ASP A 2 -4.28 -7.92 -11.22
C ASP A 2 -3.70 -7.47 -9.87
N TYR A 3 -2.81 -8.27 -9.28
CA TYR A 3 -2.19 -7.97 -7.99
C TYR A 3 -1.31 -6.71 -8.02
N ASP A 4 -0.63 -6.44 -9.15
CA ASP A 4 0.20 -5.23 -9.31
C ASP A 4 -0.65 -3.95 -9.32
N TYR A 5 -1.78 -3.97 -10.02
CA TYR A 5 -2.64 -2.80 -10.17
C TYR A 5 -3.27 -2.39 -8.84
N GLU A 6 -3.81 -3.34 -8.08
CA GLU A 6 -4.38 -3.08 -6.75
C GLU A 6 -3.35 -2.55 -5.75
N SER A 7 -2.11 -3.02 -5.84
CA SER A 7 -1.01 -2.61 -4.95
C SER A 7 -0.60 -1.15 -5.18
N HIS A 8 -0.52 -0.74 -6.44
CA HIS A 8 -0.23 0.65 -6.81
C HIS A 8 -1.34 1.61 -6.39
N GLU A 9 -2.61 1.22 -6.54
CA GLU A 9 -3.75 2.01 -6.07
C GLU A 9 -3.77 2.15 -4.55
N LEU A 10 -3.51 1.07 -3.81
CA LEU A 10 -3.41 1.09 -2.35
C LEU A 10 -2.32 2.05 -1.85
N LEU A 11 -1.17 2.07 -2.51
CA LEU A 11 -0.11 3.01 -2.19
C LEU A 11 -0.51 4.45 -2.48
N GLN A 12 -1.18 4.68 -3.61
CA GLN A 12 -1.63 6.01 -3.99
C GLN A 12 -2.66 6.55 -3.00
N ASP A 13 -3.59 5.72 -2.52
CA ASP A 13 -4.53 6.05 -1.45
C ASP A 13 -3.79 6.40 -0.14
N ALA A 14 -2.74 5.65 0.21
CA ALA A 14 -1.91 5.93 1.38
C ALA A 14 -1.20 7.29 1.29
N VAL A 15 -0.81 7.68 0.09
CA VAL A 15 -0.19 8.98 -0.17
C VAL A 15 -1.21 10.10 -0.14
N ASP A 16 -2.38 9.91 -0.75
CA ASP A 16 -3.48 10.89 -0.77
C ASP A 16 -4.03 11.18 0.63
N GLU A 17 -4.17 10.14 1.47
CA GLU A 17 -4.52 10.30 2.89
C GLU A 17 -3.41 10.94 3.74
N GLY A 18 -2.22 11.14 3.18
CA GLY A 18 -1.07 11.65 3.92
C GLY A 18 -0.49 10.66 4.94
N MET A 19 -0.81 9.37 4.83
CA MET A 19 -0.20 8.31 5.65
C MET A 19 1.24 8.04 5.24
N ILE A 20 1.51 8.07 3.94
CA ILE A 20 2.85 7.93 3.35
C ILE A 20 3.18 9.22 2.61
N ASP A 21 4.26 9.88 3.00
CA ASP A 21 4.71 11.05 2.25
C ASP A 21 5.32 10.62 0.91
N GLU A 22 4.89 11.24 -0.20
CA GLU A 22 5.34 10.92 -1.55
C GLU A 22 6.86 11.06 -1.71
N LYS A 23 7.47 12.01 -0.99
CA LYS A 23 8.91 12.29 -1.01
C LYS A 23 9.68 11.48 0.03
N SER A 24 9.00 10.70 0.88
CA SER A 24 9.64 9.83 1.85
C SER A 24 10.20 8.56 1.20
N ALA A 25 11.24 8.02 1.83
CA ALA A 25 11.83 6.75 1.44
C ALA A 25 10.79 5.61 1.41
N ALA A 26 9.78 5.66 2.27
CA ALA A 26 8.70 4.68 2.30
C ALA A 26 7.93 4.59 0.96
N CYS A 27 7.62 5.72 0.32
CA CYS A 27 6.92 5.74 -0.97
C CYS A 27 7.78 5.11 -2.08
N GLY A 28 9.07 5.49 -2.15
CA GLY A 28 10.00 4.93 -3.13
C GLY A 28 10.21 3.42 -2.95
N VAL A 29 10.36 2.98 -1.70
CA VAL A 29 10.50 1.57 -1.35
C VAL A 29 9.24 0.78 -1.71
N ALA A 30 8.05 1.34 -1.44
CA ALA A 30 6.80 0.70 -1.80
C ALA A 30 6.66 0.53 -3.32
N LYS A 31 6.91 1.59 -4.10
CA LYS A 31 6.89 1.53 -5.57
C LYS A 31 7.87 0.49 -6.11
N GLN A 32 9.10 0.45 -5.58
CA GLN A 32 10.08 -0.55 -5.98
C GLN A 32 9.65 -1.98 -5.61
N CYS A 33 9.03 -2.15 -4.44
CA CYS A 33 8.49 -3.44 -3.99
C CYS A 33 7.39 -3.96 -4.91
N PHE A 34 6.53 -3.08 -5.43
CA PHE A 34 5.45 -3.47 -6.34
C PHE A 34 6.00 -3.80 -7.72
N ASP A 35 6.83 -2.92 -8.28
CA ASP A 35 7.39 -3.09 -9.63
C ASP A 35 8.34 -4.29 -9.75
N GLN A 36 9.16 -4.55 -8.73
CA GLN A 36 10.25 -5.54 -8.79
C GLN A 36 10.12 -6.67 -7.77
N GLY A 37 9.09 -6.63 -6.93
CA GLY A 37 8.90 -7.57 -5.83
C GLY A 37 9.72 -7.21 -4.59
N TYR A 38 9.28 -7.75 -3.45
CA TYR A 38 9.90 -7.55 -2.15
C TYR A 38 11.37 -8.00 -2.10
N ASP A 39 11.76 -8.98 -2.92
CA ASP A 39 13.14 -9.49 -2.91
C ASP A 39 14.16 -8.48 -3.46
N SER A 40 13.74 -7.58 -4.37
CA SER A 40 14.58 -6.51 -4.91
C SER A 40 15.00 -5.47 -3.84
N LEU A 41 14.28 -5.42 -2.71
CA LEU A 41 14.58 -4.48 -1.64
C LEU A 41 15.80 -4.88 -0.82
N SER A 42 16.65 -3.89 -0.53
CA SER A 42 17.72 -4.01 0.46
C SER A 42 17.15 -4.23 1.87
N PRO A 43 17.90 -4.86 2.81
CA PRO A 43 17.40 -5.12 4.16
C PRO A 43 16.93 -3.87 4.92
N ALA A 44 17.58 -2.71 4.70
CA ALA A 44 17.12 -1.44 5.26
C ALA A 44 15.80 -0.96 4.65
N GLN A 45 15.60 -1.17 3.35
CA GLN A 45 14.35 -0.84 2.66
C GLN A 45 13.23 -1.79 3.10
N LYS A 46 13.51 -3.09 3.22
CA LYS A 46 12.58 -4.10 3.77
C LYS A 46 12.10 -3.69 5.16
N ALA A 47 13.00 -3.24 6.04
CA ALA A 47 12.62 -2.73 7.35
C ALA A 47 11.69 -1.51 7.26
N VAL A 48 11.98 -0.54 6.38
CA VAL A 48 11.09 0.62 6.16
C VAL A 48 9.73 0.18 5.61
N TYR A 49 9.71 -0.76 4.68
CA TYR A 49 8.48 -1.31 4.12
C TYR A 49 7.64 -1.97 5.21
N ASP A 50 8.24 -2.84 6.03
CA ASP A 50 7.53 -3.57 7.08
C ASP A 50 7.05 -2.66 8.22
N LEU A 51 7.87 -1.67 8.62
CA LEU A 51 7.55 -0.74 9.71
C LEU A 51 6.59 0.38 9.31
N GLN A 52 6.70 0.90 8.09
CA GLN A 52 5.91 2.06 7.65
C GLN A 52 4.88 1.67 6.61
N VAL A 53 5.25 0.95 5.56
CA VAL A 53 4.34 0.71 4.42
C VAL A 53 3.26 -0.33 4.76
N VAL A 54 3.63 -1.50 5.28
CA VAL A 54 2.72 -2.60 5.62
C VAL A 54 1.55 -2.17 6.53
N PRO A 55 1.77 -1.49 7.68
CA PRO A 55 0.66 -1.12 8.55
C PRO A 55 -0.30 -0.10 7.91
N HIS A 56 0.19 0.80 7.05
CA HIS A 56 -0.66 1.76 6.33
C HIS A 56 -1.48 1.06 5.24
N LEU A 57 -0.85 0.20 4.43
CA LEU A 57 -1.56 -0.60 3.42
C LEU A 57 -2.67 -1.47 4.04
N LYS A 58 -2.39 -2.10 5.19
CA LYS A 58 -3.39 -2.91 5.90
C LYS A 58 -4.62 -2.09 6.31
N LYS A 59 -4.40 -0.89 6.86
CA LYS A 59 -5.51 -0.01 7.24
C LYS A 59 -6.41 0.37 6.07
N ILE A 60 -5.81 0.64 4.91
CA ILE A 60 -6.54 1.02 3.70
C ILE A 60 -7.30 -0.18 3.15
N ALA A 61 -6.67 -1.36 3.12
CA ALA A 61 -7.31 -2.60 2.72
C ALA A 61 -8.51 -2.93 3.61
N GLU A 62 -8.35 -2.88 4.94
CA GLU A 62 -9.45 -3.09 5.89
C GLU A 62 -10.60 -2.08 5.68
N ARG A 63 -10.28 -0.83 5.39
CA ARG A 63 -11.28 0.21 5.10
C ARG A 63 -12.02 -0.06 3.79
N ARG A 64 -11.31 -0.43 2.71
CA ARG A 64 -11.91 -0.87 1.44
C ARG A 64 -12.84 -2.07 1.63
N GLU A 65 -12.43 -3.06 2.41
CA GLU A 65 -13.28 -4.24 2.71
C GLU A 65 -14.56 -3.83 3.46
N ILE A 66 -14.48 -2.87 4.38
CA ILE A 66 -15.66 -2.32 5.09
C ILE A 66 -16.57 -1.56 4.11
N GLU A 67 -16.01 -0.72 3.25
CA GLU A 67 -16.77 0.06 2.27
C GLU A 67 -17.42 -0.82 1.21
N ASP A 68 -16.71 -1.83 0.70
CA ASP A 68 -17.24 -2.81 -0.26
C ASP A 68 -18.41 -3.59 0.36
N ARG A 69 -18.25 -4.02 1.62
CA ARG A 69 -19.31 -4.69 2.38
C ARG A 69 -20.54 -3.80 2.60
N MET A 70 -20.36 -2.49 2.83
CA MET A 70 -21.47 -1.56 2.95
C MET A 70 -22.14 -1.27 1.60
N ARG A 71 -21.36 -1.19 0.52
CA ARG A 71 -21.86 -0.92 -0.83
C ARG A 71 -22.63 -2.10 -1.43
N GLY A 72 -22.36 -3.32 -0.97
CA GLY A 72 -23.03 -4.56 -1.37
C GLY A 72 -24.40 -4.81 -0.73
N MET A 73 -24.93 -3.91 0.10
CA MET A 73 -26.33 -3.98 0.56
C MET A 73 -27.22 -3.13 -0.36
N PRO A 74 -27.92 -3.72 -1.35
CA PRO A 74 -29.02 -3.04 -2.00
C PRO A 74 -30.15 -2.84 -0.97
N ASP A 75 -30.66 -1.60 -0.87
CA ASP A 75 -31.95 -1.29 -0.21
C ASP A 75 -33.11 -2.14 -0.78
#